data_AF-A0A7S2MAI9-F1
#
_entry.id   AF-A0A7S2MAI9-F1
#
_cell.length_a   1.000
_cell.length_b   1.000
_cell.length_c   1.000
_cell.angle_alpha   90.00
_cell.angle_beta   90.00
_cell.angle_gamma   90.00
#
_symmetry.space_group_name_H-M   'P 1'
#
loop_
_entity.id
_entity.type
_entity.pdbx_description
1 polymer ?
#
loop_
_entity_poly.entity_id
_entity_poly.type
_entity_poly.pdbx_seq_one_letter_code
_entity_poly.pdbx_strand_id
1 'polypeptide(L)'
;KISIYSRVWCAYEAFLGFSESKEILTASAPVPHLARNLMCMSLLIVVATSVALYALTNSAYSCSDFVDKRDSAVLLAAAVPLFTASFLRPNELTRVILCANALSSSFAFGWFGGRAINERDTIQGLWDGGTGNLAKRVHGCVTACALCVATVLAEADRLYLIQCRRESQQLRRGYTGCIRDAESSKPKDKAKIMQELDSSGLLDDADRAIEVLLVAGVSTPTLRAA
;
A
#
# COMPACT_ATOMS: atom_id res chain seq x y z
N LYS A 1 -18.04 1.79 -23.83
CA LYS A 1 -17.72 0.52 -23.14
C LYS A 1 -18.78 0.32 -22.07
N ILE A 2 -19.54 -0.75 -22.21
CA ILE A 2 -20.64 -1.12 -21.32
C ILE A 2 -20.03 -1.92 -20.15
N SER A 3 -20.50 -1.72 -18.91
CA SER A 3 -20.00 -2.47 -17.75
C SER A 3 -20.33 -3.96 -17.87
N ILE A 4 -19.45 -4.86 -17.41
CA ILE A 4 -19.78 -6.29 -17.36
C ILE A 4 -20.99 -6.56 -16.47
N TYR A 5 -21.15 -5.81 -15.38
CA TYR A 5 -22.26 -5.99 -14.46
C TYR A 5 -23.58 -5.48 -15.03
N SER A 6 -23.55 -4.79 -16.16
CA SER A 6 -24.76 -4.61 -16.98
C SER A 6 -25.13 -5.86 -17.76
N ARG A 7 -24.45 -7.00 -17.60
CA ARG A 7 -24.86 -8.30 -18.15
C ARG A 7 -25.47 -9.15 -17.06
N VAL A 8 -26.75 -9.47 -17.23
CA VAL A 8 -27.53 -10.24 -16.25
C VAL A 8 -26.87 -11.58 -15.91
N TRP A 9 -26.26 -12.26 -16.89
CA TRP A 9 -25.58 -13.55 -16.65
C TRP A 9 -24.41 -13.45 -15.66
N CYS A 10 -23.56 -12.43 -15.81
CA CYS A 10 -22.40 -12.24 -14.93
C CYS A 10 -22.82 -11.89 -13.50
N ALA A 11 -23.87 -11.08 -13.35
CA ALA A 11 -24.47 -10.76 -12.06
C ALA A 11 -25.05 -12.01 -11.37
N TYR A 12 -25.70 -12.89 -12.13
CA TYR A 12 -26.29 -14.12 -11.61
C TYR A 12 -25.22 -15.16 -11.20
N GLU A 13 -24.16 -15.36 -11.99
CA GLU A 13 -23.04 -16.25 -11.59
C GLU A 13 -22.35 -15.78 -10.30
N ALA A 14 -22.16 -14.47 -10.18
CA ALA A 14 -21.65 -13.83 -8.97
C ALA A 14 -22.54 -14.12 -7.75
N PHE A 15 -23.85 -13.97 -7.91
CA PHE A 15 -24.83 -14.29 -6.88
C PHE A 15 -24.81 -15.77 -6.50
N LEU A 16 -24.74 -16.69 -7.47
CA LEU A 16 -24.62 -18.13 -7.22
C LEU A 16 -23.36 -18.49 -6.44
N GLY A 17 -22.22 -17.88 -6.78
CA GLY A 17 -20.98 -18.07 -6.03
C GLY A 17 -21.13 -17.64 -4.57
N PHE A 18 -21.79 -16.51 -4.34
CA PHE A 18 -22.09 -16.01 -2.99
C PHE A 18 -23.04 -16.93 -2.22
N SER A 19 -24.16 -17.34 -2.83
CA SER A 19 -25.17 -18.17 -2.18
C SER A 19 -24.66 -19.58 -1.84
N GLU A 20 -23.76 -20.12 -2.65
CA GLU A 20 -23.12 -21.41 -2.42
C GLU A 20 -21.86 -21.34 -1.53
N SER A 21 -21.55 -20.17 -0.96
CA SER A 21 -20.34 -19.94 -0.13
C SER A 21 -19.04 -20.35 -0.84
N LYS A 22 -18.97 -20.16 -2.16
CA LYS A 22 -17.77 -20.47 -2.96
C LYS A 22 -16.75 -19.35 -2.86
N GLU A 23 -15.46 -19.71 -2.81
CA GLU A 23 -14.38 -18.72 -2.92
C GLU A 23 -14.34 -18.14 -4.34
N ILE A 24 -14.54 -16.82 -4.44
CA ILE A 24 -14.44 -16.10 -5.71
C ILE A 24 -13.01 -15.57 -5.86
N LEU A 25 -12.21 -16.25 -6.67
CA LEU A 25 -10.87 -15.79 -7.03
C LEU A 25 -10.95 -14.76 -8.16
N THR A 26 -10.31 -13.61 -7.96
CA THR A 26 -10.41 -12.49 -8.91
C THR A 26 -9.03 -12.11 -9.41
N ALA A 27 -8.81 -12.22 -10.72
CA ALA A 27 -7.57 -11.77 -11.33
C ALA A 27 -7.47 -10.25 -11.27
N SER A 28 -6.48 -9.73 -10.53
CA SER A 28 -6.13 -8.30 -10.54
C SER A 28 -5.31 -7.97 -11.79
N ALA A 29 -5.61 -6.87 -12.45
CA ALA A 29 -4.72 -6.36 -13.49
C ALA A 29 -3.39 -5.89 -12.87
N PRO A 30 -2.28 -5.97 -13.62
CA PRO A 30 -1.02 -5.38 -13.18
C PRO A 30 -1.18 -3.87 -13.01
N VAL A 31 -0.71 -3.34 -11.88
CA VAL A 31 -0.73 -1.91 -11.61
C VAL A 31 0.27 -1.21 -12.54
N PRO A 32 -0.19 -0.26 -13.39
CA PRO A 32 0.69 0.38 -14.36
C PRO A 32 1.81 1.15 -13.65
N HIS A 33 3.04 0.96 -14.15
CA HIS A 33 4.25 1.59 -13.61
C HIS A 33 4.59 1.25 -12.16
N LEU A 34 4.01 0.21 -11.55
CA LEU A 34 4.31 -0.21 -10.17
C LEU A 34 5.81 -0.38 -9.96
N ALA A 35 6.45 -1.24 -10.77
CA ALA A 35 7.89 -1.50 -10.67
C ALA A 35 8.72 -0.21 -10.80
N ARG A 36 8.37 0.68 -11.74
CA ARG A 36 9.06 1.96 -11.92
C ARG A 36 8.92 2.85 -10.69
N ASN A 37 7.72 2.98 -10.14
CA ASN A 37 7.48 3.81 -8.96
C ASN A 37 8.20 3.26 -7.72
N LEU A 38 8.18 1.93 -7.52
CA LEU A 38 8.91 1.28 -6.44
C LEU A 38 10.42 1.44 -6.60
N MET A 39 10.96 1.28 -7.81
CA MET A 39 12.38 1.52 -8.09
C MET A 39 12.77 2.97 -7.79
N CYS A 40 11.97 3.96 -8.20
CA CYS A 40 12.24 5.37 -7.90
C CYS A 40 12.21 5.64 -6.38
N MET A 41 11.25 5.09 -5.65
CA MET A 41 11.18 5.24 -4.18
C MET A 41 12.37 4.58 -3.48
N SER A 42 12.74 3.37 -3.89
CA SER A 42 13.91 2.67 -3.36
C SER A 42 15.20 3.45 -3.66
N LEU A 43 15.35 4.00 -4.86
CA LEU A 43 16.51 4.83 -5.22
C LEU A 43 16.57 6.10 -4.36
N LEU A 44 15.44 6.77 -4.11
CA LEU A 44 15.37 7.93 -3.23
C LEU A 44 15.82 7.59 -1.81
N ILE A 45 15.38 6.45 -1.26
CA ILE A 45 15.83 5.94 0.04
C ILE A 45 17.35 5.73 0.03
N VAL A 46 17.90 5.05 -0.98
CA VAL A 46 19.35 4.78 -1.09
C VAL A 46 20.16 6.08 -1.17
N VAL A 47 19.75 7.04 -2.00
CA VAL A 47 20.44 8.33 -2.11
C VAL A 47 20.39 9.10 -0.78
N ALA A 48 19.22 9.15 -0.13
CA ALA A 48 19.06 9.82 1.15
C ALA A 48 19.91 9.18 2.26
N THR A 49 19.94 7.84 2.35
CA THR A 49 20.80 7.13 3.30
C THR A 49 22.28 7.42 3.04
N SER A 50 22.70 7.45 1.77
CA SER A 50 24.10 7.72 1.39
C SER A 50 24.54 9.13 1.75
N VAL A 51 23.69 10.13 1.45
CA VAL A 51 23.96 11.55 1.79
C VAL A 51 24.02 11.74 3.30
N ALA A 52 23.09 11.13 4.05
CA ALA A 52 23.11 11.18 5.51
C ALA A 52 24.41 10.58 6.06
N LEU A 53 24.77 9.37 5.60
CA LEU A 53 25.99 8.69 6.03
C LEU A 53 27.24 9.54 5.72
N TYR A 54 27.34 10.12 4.53
CA TYR A 54 28.45 10.99 4.13
C TYR A 54 28.52 12.29 4.93
N ALA A 55 27.39 12.96 5.18
CA ALA A 55 27.36 14.17 5.97
C ALA A 55 27.85 13.91 7.41
N LEU A 56 27.54 12.73 7.95
CA LEU A 56 27.88 12.35 9.31
C LEU A 56 29.32 11.90 9.47
N THR A 57 29.87 11.16 8.51
CA THR A 57 31.29 10.82 8.54
C THR A 57 32.14 12.08 8.45
N ASN A 58 31.73 13.09 7.66
CA ASN A 58 32.45 14.36 7.55
C ASN A 58 32.22 15.31 8.75
N SER A 59 31.01 15.35 9.33
CA SER A 59 30.73 16.23 10.47
C SER A 59 31.31 15.71 11.79
N ALA A 60 31.44 14.38 11.93
CA ALA A 60 32.09 13.77 13.08
C ALA A 60 33.59 14.12 13.19
N TYR A 61 34.22 14.62 12.11
CA TYR A 61 35.56 15.20 12.17
C TYR A 61 35.60 16.61 12.77
N SER A 62 34.48 17.34 12.80
CA SER A 62 34.47 18.78 13.15
C SER A 62 33.70 19.13 14.42
N CYS A 63 32.87 18.24 14.99
CA CYS A 63 32.04 18.63 16.15
C CYS A 63 31.68 17.43 17.04
N SER A 64 32.49 17.16 18.08
CA SER A 64 32.21 16.12 19.08
C SER A 64 31.13 16.50 20.10
N ASP A 65 30.75 17.78 20.19
CA ASP A 65 30.10 18.29 21.41
C ASP A 65 28.61 18.67 21.26
N PHE A 66 28.02 18.61 20.06
CA PHE A 66 26.75 19.32 19.81
C PHE A 66 25.46 18.49 19.83
N VAL A 67 25.47 17.15 19.96
CA VAL A 67 24.21 16.37 19.89
C VAL A 67 23.96 15.54 21.14
N ASP A 68 23.13 16.10 22.01
CA ASP A 68 22.65 15.51 23.26
C ASP A 68 21.52 14.47 23.01
N LYS A 69 21.32 13.56 23.98
CA LYS A 69 20.40 12.38 23.86
C LYS A 69 18.95 12.73 23.49
N ARG A 70 18.52 13.97 23.74
CA ARG A 70 17.16 14.47 23.50
C ARG A 70 16.73 14.41 22.04
N ASP A 71 17.66 14.58 21.09
CA ASP A 71 17.30 14.74 19.68
C ASP A 71 16.89 13.42 19.01
N SER A 72 17.41 12.29 19.49
CA SER A 72 17.09 10.96 18.95
C SER A 72 15.66 10.49 19.26
N ALA A 73 15.11 10.86 20.42
CA ALA A 73 13.74 10.53 20.81
C ALA A 73 12.71 11.36 20.02
N VAL A 74 13.03 12.61 19.70
CA VAL A 74 12.18 13.52 18.91
C VAL A 74 12.02 13.02 17.47
N LEU A 75 13.09 12.53 16.85
CA LEU A 75 13.05 11.93 15.51
C LEU A 75 12.17 10.68 15.45
N LEU A 76 12.27 9.79 16.45
CA LEU A 76 11.45 8.57 16.52
C LEU A 76 9.97 8.90 16.77
N ALA A 77 9.70 9.85 17.67
CA ALA A 77 8.35 10.30 17.99
C ALA A 77 7.66 11.03 16.83
N ALA A 78 8.42 11.68 15.93
CA ALA A 78 7.88 12.30 14.72
C ALA A 78 7.65 11.30 13.58
N ALA A 79 8.45 10.23 13.48
CA ALA A 79 8.32 9.22 12.43
C ALA A 79 7.06 8.34 12.58
N VAL A 80 6.68 7.99 13.82
CA VAL A 80 5.51 7.11 14.07
C VAL A 80 4.18 7.73 13.61
N PRO A 81 3.84 9.00 13.94
CA PRO A 81 2.64 9.66 13.43
C PRO A 81 2.63 9.80 11.91
N LEU A 82 3.78 10.12 11.30
CA LEU A 82 3.88 10.21 9.84
C LEU A 82 3.66 8.85 9.17
N PHE A 83 4.23 7.79 9.73
CA PHE A 83 3.98 6.43 9.25
C PHE A 83 2.50 6.06 9.39
N THR A 84 1.89 6.27 10.55
CA THR A 84 0.46 5.97 10.74
C THR A 84 -0.46 6.82 9.84
N ALA A 85 -0.14 8.10 9.62
CA ALA A 85 -0.89 8.98 8.73
C ALA A 85 -0.86 8.50 7.28
N SER A 86 0.22 7.83 6.86
CA SER A 86 0.34 7.29 5.51
C SER A 86 -0.65 6.16 5.19
N PHE A 87 -1.18 5.48 6.20
CA PHE A 87 -2.20 4.43 6.01
C PHE A 87 -3.63 4.98 5.95
N LEU A 88 -3.87 6.22 6.39
CA LEU A 88 -5.23 6.69 6.62
C LEU A 88 -5.98 7.10 5.35
N ARG A 89 -5.32 7.59 4.29
CA ARG A 89 -5.96 7.89 2.99
C ARG A 89 -4.99 7.83 1.81
N PRO A 90 -5.31 7.20 0.67
CA PRO A 90 -4.49 7.31 -0.55
C PRO A 90 -4.80 8.64 -1.25
N ASN A 91 -4.08 9.70 -0.90
CA ASN A 91 -4.05 10.98 -1.63
C ASN A 91 -2.60 11.36 -1.97
N GLU A 92 -2.39 12.47 -2.70
CA GLU A 92 -1.05 12.97 -3.01
C GLU A 92 -0.28 13.37 -1.73
N LEU A 93 -0.98 13.84 -0.70
CA LEU A 93 -0.39 14.18 0.59
C LEU A 93 0.21 12.95 1.30
N THR A 94 -0.39 11.78 1.16
CA THR A 94 0.15 10.52 1.67
C THR A 94 1.45 10.14 0.99
N ARG A 95 1.59 10.42 -0.31
CA ARG A 95 2.87 10.23 -1.00
C ARG A 95 3.94 11.17 -0.43
N VAL A 96 3.59 12.43 -0.16
CA VAL A 96 4.51 13.38 0.48
C VAL A 96 4.90 12.91 1.88
N ILE A 97 3.95 12.41 2.68
CA ILE A 97 4.20 11.85 4.01
C ILE A 97 5.11 10.62 3.93
N LEU A 98 4.86 9.70 3.00
CA LEU A 98 5.71 8.53 2.77
C LEU A 98 7.13 8.94 2.38
N CYS A 99 7.29 9.90 1.47
CA CYS A 99 8.60 10.44 1.10
C CYS A 99 9.30 11.08 2.31
N ALA A 100 8.59 11.89 3.11
CA ALA A 100 9.15 12.50 4.31
C ALA A 100 9.60 11.45 5.33
N ASN A 101 8.82 10.38 5.52
CA ASN A 101 9.16 9.29 6.41
C ASN A 101 10.33 8.43 5.90
N ALA A 102 10.41 8.19 4.59
CA ALA A 102 11.57 7.55 3.96
C ALA A 102 12.84 8.37 4.22
N LEU A 103 12.78 9.69 4.02
CA LEU A 103 13.91 10.60 4.24
C LEU A 103 14.34 10.62 5.71
N SER A 104 13.41 10.75 6.65
CA SER A 104 13.72 10.77 8.09
C SER A 104 14.30 9.44 8.57
N SER A 105 13.73 8.31 8.14
CA SER A 105 14.21 6.97 8.48
C SER A 105 15.59 6.71 7.89
N SER A 106 15.83 7.15 6.66
CA SER A 106 17.13 7.07 5.99
C SER A 106 18.21 7.86 6.73
N PHE A 107 17.86 9.06 7.19
CA PHE A 107 18.75 9.89 8.00
C PHE A 107 19.08 9.24 9.34
N ALA A 108 18.08 8.69 10.04
CA ALA A 108 18.28 7.97 11.28
C ALA A 108 19.18 6.73 11.08
N PHE A 109 19.00 5.97 10.01
CA PHE A 109 19.87 4.83 9.67
C PHE A 109 21.32 5.26 9.49
N GLY A 110 21.56 6.32 8.70
CA GLY A 110 22.88 6.90 8.50
C GLY A 110 23.52 7.36 9.81
N TRP A 111 22.74 7.99 10.70
CA TRP A 111 23.19 8.43 12.03
C TRP A 111 23.68 7.29 12.90
N PHE A 112 22.84 6.27 13.10
CA PHE A 112 23.21 5.14 13.96
C PHE A 112 24.32 4.29 13.35
N GLY A 113 24.31 4.09 12.03
CA GLY A 113 25.33 3.35 11.30
C GLY A 113 26.70 4.04 11.33
N GLY A 114 26.76 5.33 10.97
CA GLY A 114 28.00 6.10 10.95
C GLY A 114 28.66 6.19 12.33
N ARG A 115 27.87 6.40 13.39
CA ARG A 115 28.37 6.41 14.77
C ARG A 115 28.89 5.03 15.21
N ALA A 116 28.24 3.95 14.77
CA ALA A 116 28.70 2.59 15.06
C ALA A 116 30.07 2.29 14.43
N ILE A 117 30.34 2.83 13.24
CA ILE A 117 31.61 2.67 12.54
C ILE A 117 32.71 3.53 13.19
N ASN A 118 32.46 4.83 13.37
CA ASN A 118 33.48 5.76 13.86
C ASN A 118 33.99 5.43 15.28
N GLU A 119 33.10 4.94 16.17
CA GLU A 119 33.50 4.54 17.51
C GLU A 119 34.18 3.17 17.58
N ARG A 120 34.08 2.33 16.54
CA ARG A 120 34.85 1.07 16.46
C ARG A 120 36.31 1.34 16.12
N ASP A 121 36.59 2.40 15.37
CA ASP A 121 37.94 2.75 14.93
C ASP A 121 38.75 3.50 16.01
N THR A 122 38.11 3.94 17.10
CA THR A 122 38.81 4.52 18.24
C THR A 122 39.07 3.45 19.30
N ILE A 123 40.37 3.26 19.65
CA ILE A 123 40.83 2.31 20.68
C ILE A 123 40.05 2.45 21.99
N GLN A 124 39.63 3.68 22.33
CA GLN A 124 38.88 4.00 23.55
C GLN A 124 37.40 3.56 23.47
N GLY A 125 36.76 3.60 22.30
CA GLY A 125 35.39 3.13 22.10
C GLY A 125 35.25 1.60 22.23
N LEU A 126 36.33 0.86 21.97
CA LEU A 126 36.40 -0.59 22.17
C LEU A 126 36.48 -0.99 23.66
N TRP A 127 37.10 -0.14 24.49
CA TRP A 127 37.29 -0.39 25.93
C TRP A 127 36.15 0.18 26.80
N ASP A 128 35.62 1.35 26.44
CA ASP A 128 34.53 2.01 27.19
C ASP A 128 33.11 1.56 26.74
N GLY A 129 33.01 0.92 25.57
CA GLY A 129 31.77 0.51 24.93
C GLY A 129 31.21 -0.82 25.45
N GLY A 130 30.71 -0.85 26.68
CA GLY A 130 29.96 -2.00 27.21
C GLY A 130 28.84 -2.47 26.24
N THR A 131 28.54 -3.76 26.25
CA THR A 131 27.57 -4.47 25.37
C THR A 131 26.21 -3.76 25.17
N GLY A 132 25.79 -2.95 26.15
CA GLY A 132 24.56 -2.14 26.07
C GLY A 132 24.53 -1.09 24.96
N ASN A 133 25.68 -0.61 24.47
CA ASN A 133 25.73 0.36 23.37
C ASN A 133 25.62 -0.29 21.99
N LEU A 134 26.15 -1.50 21.83
CA LEU A 134 26.04 -2.26 20.57
C LEU A 134 24.59 -2.67 20.32
N ALA A 135 23.89 -3.20 21.33
CA ALA A 135 22.50 -3.64 21.20
C ALA A 135 21.58 -2.49 20.74
N LYS A 136 21.75 -1.29 21.30
CA LYS A 136 20.99 -0.09 20.91
C LYS A 136 21.25 0.34 19.46
N ARG A 137 22.50 0.21 18.98
CA ARG A 137 22.87 0.54 17.59
C ARG A 137 22.30 -0.44 16.60
N VAL A 138 22.48 -1.73 16.87
CA VAL A 138 21.90 -2.80 16.06
C VAL A 138 20.38 -2.62 16.00
N HIS A 139 19.74 -2.35 17.14
CA HIS A 139 18.31 -2.05 17.17
C HIS A 139 17.94 -0.84 16.33
N GLY A 140 18.67 0.27 16.42
CA GLY A 140 18.43 1.46 15.59
C GLY A 140 18.57 1.19 14.09
N CYS A 141 19.60 0.46 13.67
CA CYS A 141 19.81 0.06 12.28
C CYS A 141 18.67 -0.85 11.78
N VAL A 142 18.31 -1.87 12.54
CA VAL A 142 17.23 -2.80 12.19
C VAL A 142 15.89 -2.06 12.07
N THR A 143 15.57 -1.20 13.04
CA THR A 143 14.33 -0.40 13.03
C THR A 143 14.27 0.53 11.82
N ALA A 144 15.36 1.22 11.49
CA ALA A 144 15.38 2.10 10.33
C ALA A 144 15.32 1.33 8.99
N CYS A 145 15.98 0.17 8.87
CA CYS A 145 15.79 -0.74 7.73
C CYS A 145 14.33 -1.17 7.58
N ALA A 146 13.69 -1.59 8.68
CA ALA A 146 12.30 -2.00 8.68
C ALA A 146 11.37 -0.87 8.20
N LEU A 147 11.61 0.37 8.64
CA LEU A 147 10.85 1.54 8.20
C LEU A 147 11.04 1.86 6.70
N CYS A 148 12.26 1.70 6.16
CA CYS A 148 12.51 1.84 4.72
C CYS A 148 11.71 0.80 3.91
N VAL A 149 11.76 -0.47 4.30
CA VAL A 149 10.98 -1.54 3.65
C VAL A 149 9.49 -1.26 3.75
N ALA A 150 9.01 -0.92 4.95
CA ALA A 150 7.61 -0.63 5.18
C ALA A 150 7.10 0.55 4.34
N THR A 151 7.95 1.56 4.08
CA THR A 151 7.60 2.69 3.21
C THR A 151 7.42 2.27 1.74
N VAL A 152 8.27 1.36 1.24
CA VAL A 152 8.12 0.81 -0.12
C VAL A 152 6.84 -0.03 -0.22
N LEU A 153 6.56 -0.85 0.79
CA LEU A 153 5.33 -1.66 0.85
C LEU A 153 4.07 -0.77 0.92
N ALA A 154 4.10 0.30 1.72
CA ALA A 154 2.98 1.24 1.81
C ALA A 154 2.73 1.98 0.48
N GLU A 155 3.78 2.34 -0.27
CA GLU A 155 3.60 2.90 -1.62
C GLU A 155 3.00 1.89 -2.59
N ALA A 156 3.42 0.62 -2.52
CA ALA A 156 2.83 -0.44 -3.33
C ALA A 156 1.33 -0.56 -3.04
N ASP A 157 0.95 -0.68 -1.77
CA ASP A 157 -0.46 -0.77 -1.34
C ASP A 157 -1.28 0.45 -1.79
N ARG A 158 -0.73 1.67 -1.63
CA ARG A 158 -1.35 2.90 -2.13
C ARG A 158 -1.66 2.84 -3.63
N LEU A 159 -0.71 2.35 -4.43
CA LEU A 159 -0.87 2.22 -5.88
C LEU A 159 -1.91 1.16 -6.24
N TYR A 160 -1.96 0.03 -5.51
CA TYR A 160 -3.00 -0.99 -5.65
C TYR A 160 -4.39 -0.40 -5.34
N LEU A 161 -4.56 0.30 -4.22
CA LEU A 161 -5.83 0.93 -3.85
C LEU A 161 -6.32 1.94 -4.90
N ILE A 162 -5.40 2.73 -5.47
CA ILE A 162 -5.74 3.66 -6.56
C ILE A 162 -6.22 2.90 -7.80
N GLN A 163 -5.57 1.80 -8.16
CA GLN A 163 -5.98 0.96 -9.28
C GLN A 163 -7.35 0.32 -9.02
N CYS A 164 -7.57 -0.28 -7.85
CA CYS A 164 -8.85 -0.87 -7.46
C CYS A 164 -10.00 0.15 -7.52
N ARG A 165 -9.78 1.39 -7.05
CA ARG A 165 -10.78 2.47 -7.17
C ARG A 165 -11.10 2.82 -8.61
N ARG A 166 -10.09 2.93 -9.47
CA ARG A 166 -10.28 3.20 -10.91
C ARG A 166 -11.07 2.08 -11.58
N GLU A 167 -10.74 0.84 -11.26
CA GLU A 167 -11.43 -0.33 -11.80
C GLU A 167 -12.88 -0.40 -11.31
N SER A 168 -13.12 -0.19 -10.01
CA SER A 168 -14.47 -0.09 -9.46
C SER A 168 -15.29 1.03 -10.13
N GLN A 169 -14.71 2.21 -10.31
CA GLN A 169 -15.37 3.31 -11.03
C GLN A 169 -15.67 2.95 -12.49
N GLN A 170 -14.76 2.27 -13.18
CA GLN A 170 -14.99 1.80 -14.55
C GLN A 170 -16.10 0.76 -14.62
N LEU A 171 -16.18 -0.14 -13.65
CA LEU A 171 -17.24 -1.15 -13.54
C LEU A 171 -18.60 -0.54 -13.17
N ARG A 172 -18.63 0.57 -12.42
CA ARG A 172 -19.88 1.29 -12.13
C ARG A 172 -20.39 2.09 -13.33
N ARG A 173 -19.57 2.38 -14.34
CA ARG A 173 -20.03 3.14 -15.53
C ARG A 173 -21.09 2.34 -16.29
N GLY A 174 -22.33 2.82 -16.24
CA GLY A 174 -23.47 2.20 -16.90
C GLY A 174 -24.16 1.10 -16.08
N TYR A 175 -23.73 0.85 -14.84
CA TYR A 175 -24.50 0.07 -13.88
C TYR A 175 -25.26 1.02 -12.96
N THR A 176 -26.56 0.86 -12.86
CA THR A 176 -27.46 1.76 -12.10
C THR A 176 -27.54 1.42 -10.62
N GLY A 177 -26.98 0.27 -10.20
CA GLY A 177 -27.22 -0.30 -8.88
C GLY A 177 -28.37 -1.31 -8.84
N CYS A 178 -29.04 -1.55 -9.97
CA CYS A 178 -30.15 -2.49 -10.07
C CYS A 178 -29.94 -3.49 -11.21
N ILE A 179 -30.08 -4.79 -10.91
CA ILE A 179 -29.97 -5.89 -11.87
C ILE A 179 -31.05 -5.83 -12.95
N ARG A 180 -32.18 -5.17 -12.67
CA ARG A 180 -33.26 -4.95 -13.64
C ARG A 180 -32.80 -4.16 -14.86
N ASP A 181 -31.86 -3.24 -14.66
CA ASP A 181 -31.31 -2.37 -15.70
C ASP A 181 -30.17 -3.03 -16.48
N ALA A 182 -29.70 -4.21 -16.05
CA ALA A 182 -28.70 -4.96 -16.78
C ALA A 182 -29.28 -5.48 -18.11
N GLU A 183 -28.56 -5.25 -19.21
CA GLU A 183 -28.87 -5.73 -20.54
C GLU A 183 -28.46 -7.21 -20.72
N SER A 184 -29.01 -7.87 -21.72
CA SER A 184 -28.59 -9.21 -22.13
C SER A 184 -28.62 -9.31 -23.64
N SER A 185 -27.58 -9.91 -24.23
CA SER A 185 -27.55 -10.24 -25.66
C SER A 185 -28.64 -11.26 -26.04
N LYS A 186 -29.15 -12.02 -25.05
CA LYS A 186 -30.26 -12.95 -25.19
C LYS A 186 -31.41 -12.52 -24.26
N PRO A 187 -32.42 -11.79 -24.77
CA PRO A 187 -33.53 -11.29 -23.95
C PRO A 187 -34.31 -12.40 -23.22
N LYS A 188 -34.40 -13.59 -23.81
CA LYS A 188 -35.05 -14.76 -23.19
C LYS A 188 -34.34 -15.20 -21.90
N ASP A 189 -33.01 -15.17 -21.89
CA ASP A 189 -32.22 -15.55 -20.71
C ASP A 189 -32.40 -14.53 -19.59
N LYS A 190 -32.42 -13.23 -19.94
CA LYS A 190 -32.74 -12.16 -18.98
C LYS A 190 -34.12 -12.38 -18.36
N ALA A 191 -35.14 -12.60 -19.18
CA ALA A 191 -36.50 -12.81 -18.69
C ALA A 191 -36.58 -14.01 -17.73
N LYS A 192 -35.92 -15.12 -18.08
CA LYS A 192 -35.88 -16.32 -17.25
C LYS A 192 -35.18 -16.07 -15.90
N ILE A 193 -34.01 -15.44 -15.91
CA ILE A 193 -33.25 -15.13 -14.68
C ILE A 193 -34.03 -14.15 -13.80
N MET A 194 -34.63 -13.11 -14.38
CA MET A 194 -35.43 -12.15 -13.63
C MET A 194 -36.66 -12.81 -13.00
N GLN A 195 -37.34 -13.69 -13.73
CA GLN A 195 -38.47 -14.45 -13.20
C GLN A 195 -38.04 -15.37 -12.05
N GLU A 196 -36.90 -16.04 -12.16
CA GLU A 196 -36.37 -16.91 -11.11
C GLU A 196 -36.03 -16.12 -9.84
N LEU A 197 -35.33 -14.98 -9.98
CA LEU A 197 -34.98 -14.11 -8.86
C LEU A 197 -36.23 -13.51 -8.17
N ASP A 198 -37.20 -13.08 -8.97
CA ASP A 198 -38.46 -12.49 -8.47
C ASP A 198 -39.33 -13.54 -7.76
N SER A 199 -39.48 -14.74 -8.35
CA SER A 199 -40.23 -15.85 -7.72
C SER A 199 -39.57 -16.41 -6.47
N SER A 200 -38.24 -16.29 -6.35
CA SER A 200 -37.50 -16.71 -5.16
C SER A 200 -37.43 -15.63 -4.07
N GLY A 201 -37.82 -14.38 -4.37
CA GLY A 201 -37.69 -13.25 -3.45
C GLY A 201 -36.23 -12.82 -3.19
N LEU A 202 -35.30 -13.18 -4.08
CA LEU A 202 -33.84 -12.97 -3.92
C LEU A 202 -33.31 -11.78 -4.72
N LEU A 203 -34.21 -10.95 -5.26
CA LEU A 203 -33.85 -9.86 -6.17
C LEU A 203 -32.99 -8.78 -5.47
N ASP A 204 -33.36 -8.41 -4.24
CA ASP A 204 -32.60 -7.43 -3.44
C ASP A 204 -31.24 -7.98 -2.99
N ASP A 205 -31.17 -9.29 -2.70
CA ASP A 205 -29.92 -9.97 -2.34
C ASP A 205 -28.96 -10.04 -3.54
N ALA A 206 -29.49 -10.23 -4.75
CA ALA A 206 -28.70 -10.17 -5.97
C ALA A 206 -28.09 -8.77 -6.19
N ASP A 207 -28.87 -7.71 -6.02
CA ASP A 207 -28.37 -6.32 -6.11
C ASP A 207 -27.29 -6.05 -5.06
N ARG A 208 -27.49 -6.51 -3.82
CA ARG A 208 -26.50 -6.39 -2.76
C ARG A 208 -25.22 -7.17 -3.03
N ALA A 209 -25.33 -8.39 -3.57
CA ALA A 209 -24.17 -9.21 -3.93
C ALA A 209 -23.33 -8.55 -5.04
N ILE A 210 -23.98 -7.97 -6.05
CA ILE A 210 -23.30 -7.22 -7.11
C ILE A 210 -22.59 -5.99 -6.52
N GLU A 211 -23.26 -5.24 -5.64
CA GLU A 211 -22.63 -4.08 -5.00
C GLU A 211 -21.40 -4.46 -4.18
N VAL A 212 -21.44 -5.58 -3.44
CA VAL A 212 -20.26 -6.10 -2.72
C VAL A 212 -19.11 -6.40 -3.68
N LEU A 213 -19.37 -7.04 -4.82
CA LEU A 213 -18.34 -7.33 -5.82
C LEU A 213 -17.78 -6.07 -6.49
N LEU A 214 -18.62 -5.08 -6.74
CA LEU A 214 -18.21 -3.77 -7.25
C LEU A 214 -17.35 -3.01 -6.26
N VAL A 215 -17.67 -3.06 -4.96
CA VAL A 215 -16.87 -2.46 -3.87
C VAL A 215 -15.55 -3.20 -3.70
N ALA A 216 -15.54 -4.53 -3.81
CA ALA A 216 -14.33 -5.35 -3.75
C ALA A 216 -13.38 -5.14 -4.94
N GLY A 217 -13.82 -4.44 -6.00
CA GLY A 217 -12.96 -4.09 -7.14
C GLY A 217 -12.70 -5.24 -8.10
N VAL A 218 -13.62 -6.20 -8.20
CA VAL A 218 -13.47 -7.42 -9.00
C VAL A 218 -13.57 -7.08 -10.51
N SER A 219 -12.43 -6.84 -11.17
CA SER A 219 -12.34 -6.46 -12.60
C SER A 219 -11.26 -7.24 -13.36
N THR A 220 -11.60 -8.40 -13.92
CA THR A 220 -10.64 -9.17 -14.74
C THR A 220 -10.58 -8.64 -16.19
N PRO A 221 -9.47 -8.85 -16.92
CA PRO A 221 -9.40 -8.54 -18.35
C PRO A 221 -10.45 -9.30 -19.17
N THR A 222 -10.72 -10.57 -18.82
CA THR A 222 -11.75 -11.40 -19.46
C THR A 222 -13.14 -10.84 -19.22
N LEU A 223 -13.43 -10.37 -18.00
CA LEU A 223 -14.65 -9.61 -17.73
C LEU A 223 -14.66 -8.38 -18.64
N ARG A 224 -13.62 -7.53 -18.65
CA ARG A 224 -13.58 -6.30 -19.48
C ARG A 224 -13.72 -6.53 -21.00
N ALA A 225 -13.36 -7.71 -21.49
CA ALA A 225 -13.45 -8.09 -22.89
C ALA A 225 -14.79 -8.76 -23.24
N ALA A 226 -15.50 -9.31 -22.26
CA ALA A 226 -16.82 -9.88 -22.44
C ALA A 226 -17.74 -8.78 -22.95
#